data_AF-A0A6S7AGG1-F1
#
_entry.id   AF-A0A6S7AGG1-F1
#
_cell.length_a   1.000
_cell.length_b   1.000
_cell.length_c   1.000
_cell.angle_alpha   90.00
_cell.angle_beta   90.00
_cell.angle_gamma   90.00
#
_symmetry.space_group_name_H-M   'P 1'
#
loop_
_entity.id
_entity.type
_entity.pdbx_description
1 polymer ?
#
loop_
_entity_poly.entity_id
_entity_poly.type
_entity_poly.pdbx_seq_one_letter_code
_entity_poly.pdbx_strand_id
1 'polypeptide(L)'
;MINGIAPFVWILLAAIVLFLPGIAMLLGKGGPRDERGRRTFQFRPVRRLFGLMLLLLGGVSGLLALSLVQFFRLTTDQPVARIEARQQADGQFQVSATAPGVGARQYVLYGDQWQIDARVVRWRLPALMAGVPPLYRLERLSGRYSDTAREASATRSVHALDDWPAPDLGQLKQSFPNWFPFVDVQFGSAAYMPLFDGAKYQVFLDPRGALFVRPDGESTAEGLKRLGW
;
A
#
# COMPACT_ATOMS: atom_id res chain seq x y z
N MET A 1 -6.25 14.25 8.51
CA MET A 1 -5.53 13.55 9.60
C MET A 1 -5.73 14.36 10.87
N ILE A 2 -6.44 13.84 11.87
CA ILE A 2 -6.60 14.51 13.17
C ILE A 2 -5.67 13.77 14.15
N ASN A 3 -4.62 14.44 14.63
CA ASN A 3 -3.68 13.98 15.67
C ASN A 3 -2.74 12.79 15.36
N GLY A 4 -2.46 12.47 14.09
CA GLY A 4 -1.51 11.41 13.73
C GLY A 4 -1.98 9.97 14.03
N ILE A 5 -3.15 9.81 14.62
CA ILE A 5 -3.81 8.52 14.86
C ILE A 5 -4.88 8.36 13.79
N ALA A 6 -4.86 7.22 13.09
CA ALA A 6 -5.82 6.97 12.03
C ALA A 6 -7.26 6.88 12.60
N PRO A 7 -8.26 7.45 11.90
CA PRO A 7 -9.62 7.60 12.44
C PRO A 7 -10.30 6.27 12.81
N PHE A 8 -9.89 5.16 12.21
CA PHE A 8 -10.38 3.82 12.55
C PHE A 8 -10.01 3.37 13.98
N VAL A 9 -8.92 3.90 14.56
CA VAL A 9 -8.49 3.56 15.93
C VAL A 9 -9.50 4.06 16.96
N TRP A 10 -10.04 5.27 16.76
CA TRP A 10 -11.08 5.83 17.62
C TRP A 10 -12.39 5.06 17.52
N ILE A 11 -12.73 4.57 16.32
CA ILE A 11 -13.93 3.75 16.09
C ILE A 11 -13.77 2.38 16.75
N LEU A 12 -12.57 1.78 16.69
CA LEU A 12 -12.28 0.51 17.35
C LEU A 12 -12.31 0.65 18.89
N LEU A 13 -11.77 1.74 19.43
CA LEU A 13 -11.86 2.07 20.85
C LEU A 13 -13.31 2.26 21.30
N ALA A 14 -14.11 3.03 20.54
CA ALA A 14 -15.53 3.20 20.82
C ALA A 14 -16.28 1.86 20.77
N ALA A 15 -15.96 0.99 19.81
CA ALA A 15 -16.53 -0.36 19.71
C ALA A 15 -16.21 -1.20 20.96
N ILE A 16 -14.97 -1.19 21.45
CA ILE A 16 -14.56 -1.92 22.66
C ILE A 16 -15.25 -1.36 23.91
N VAL A 17 -15.31 -0.04 24.05
CA VAL A 17 -15.97 0.66 25.17
C VAL A 17 -17.48 0.39 25.18
N LEU A 18 -18.11 0.15 24.03
CA LEU A 18 -19.53 -0.26 23.95
C LEU A 18 -19.72 -1.76 24.18
N PHE A 19 -18.77 -2.60 23.74
CA PHE A 19 -18.85 -4.06 23.86
C PHE A 19 -18.76 -4.55 25.30
N LEU A 20 -17.82 -4.01 26.09
CA LEU A 20 -17.59 -4.42 27.49
C LEU A 20 -18.83 -4.26 28.39
N PRO A 21 -19.51 -3.09 28.44
CA PRO A 21 -20.74 -2.92 29.20
C PRO A 21 -21.92 -3.69 28.58
N GLY A 22 -21.96 -3.85 27.24
CA GLY A 22 -22.97 -4.67 26.56
C GLY A 22 -22.95 -6.14 26.99
N ILE A 23 -21.76 -6.76 27.02
CA ILE A 23 -21.55 -8.12 27.53
C ILE A 23 -21.90 -8.21 29.02
N ALA A 24 -21.44 -7.25 29.83
CA ALA A 24 -21.71 -7.23 31.27
C ALA A 24 -23.20 -7.09 31.60
N MET A 25 -23.97 -6.32 30.83
CA MET A 25 -25.42 -6.18 31.01
C MET A 25 -26.20 -7.41 30.54
N LEU A 26 -25.71 -8.11 29.51
CA LEU A 26 -26.35 -9.30 28.93
C LEU A 26 -26.09 -10.57 29.76
N LEU A 27 -24.85 -10.76 30.24
CA LEU A 27 -24.42 -11.94 31.03
C LEU A 27 -24.44 -11.70 32.55
N GLY A 28 -24.54 -10.44 33.00
CA GLY A 28 -24.54 -10.07 34.41
C GLY A 28 -25.71 -10.66 35.18
N LYS A 29 -25.41 -11.56 36.13
CA LYS A 29 -26.39 -12.19 37.04
C LYS A 29 -26.87 -11.25 38.17
N GLY A 30 -26.25 -10.08 38.35
CA GLY A 30 -26.57 -9.15 39.43
C GLY A 30 -27.81 -8.29 39.13
N GLY A 31 -28.91 -8.52 39.83
CA GLY A 31 -29.96 -7.51 40.04
C GLY A 31 -29.84 -6.99 41.47
N PRO A 32 -30.28 -5.75 41.76
CA PRO A 32 -30.28 -5.23 43.13
C PRO A 32 -31.00 -6.23 44.04
N ARG A 33 -30.34 -6.63 45.13
CA ARG A 33 -30.98 -7.37 46.21
C ARG A 33 -31.44 -6.34 47.21
N ASP A 34 -32.75 -6.27 47.40
CA ASP A 34 -33.35 -5.51 48.48
C ASP A 34 -32.91 -6.10 49.84
N GLU A 35 -32.90 -5.32 50.91
CA GLU A 35 -32.44 -5.76 52.26
C GLU A 35 -33.23 -6.95 52.82
N ARG A 36 -34.38 -7.29 52.20
CA ARG A 36 -35.23 -8.45 52.53
C ARG A 36 -35.10 -9.65 51.59
N GLY A 37 -34.09 -9.68 50.72
CA GLY A 37 -33.77 -10.85 49.88
C GLY A 37 -34.80 -11.19 48.78
N ARG A 38 -35.83 -10.37 48.58
CA ARG A 38 -36.82 -10.56 47.51
C ARG A 38 -36.27 -10.02 46.20
N ARG A 39 -36.36 -10.82 45.14
CA ARG A 39 -35.91 -10.45 43.79
C ARG A 39 -36.87 -9.40 43.22
N THR A 40 -36.50 -8.12 43.21
CA THR A 40 -37.23 -7.08 42.47
C THR A 40 -37.10 -7.37 40.98
N PHE A 41 -38.19 -7.84 40.39
CA PHE A 41 -38.27 -8.31 39.02
C PHE A 41 -39.09 -7.29 38.22
N GLN A 42 -38.44 -6.34 37.54
CA GLN A 42 -39.15 -5.52 36.55
C GLN A 42 -38.28 -5.01 35.40
N PHE A 43 -36.98 -4.71 35.60
CA PHE A 43 -36.15 -4.13 34.53
C PHE A 43 -35.15 -5.10 33.87
N ARG A 44 -35.28 -6.41 34.14
CA ARG A 44 -34.42 -7.45 33.56
C ARG A 44 -34.50 -7.55 32.02
N PRO A 45 -35.68 -7.51 31.37
CA PRO A 45 -35.75 -7.57 29.91
C PRO A 45 -35.22 -6.27 29.27
N VAL A 46 -35.51 -5.11 29.87
CA VAL A 46 -35.03 -3.80 29.40
C VAL A 46 -33.50 -3.72 29.43
N ARG A 47 -32.86 -4.20 30.51
CA ARG A 47 -31.39 -4.26 30.60
C ARG A 47 -30.78 -5.18 29.56
N ARG A 48 -31.40 -6.32 29.28
CA ARG A 48 -30.94 -7.25 28.23
C ARG A 48 -31.11 -6.66 26.84
N LEU A 49 -32.20 -5.96 26.57
CA LEU A 49 -32.45 -5.27 25.30
C LEU A 49 -31.43 -4.15 25.07
N PHE A 50 -31.13 -3.35 26.11
CA PHE A 50 -30.11 -2.32 26.05
C PHE A 50 -28.70 -2.89 25.87
N GLY A 51 -28.37 -3.99 26.57
CA GLY A 51 -27.13 -4.72 26.36
C GLY A 51 -27.00 -5.30 24.94
N LEU A 52 -28.08 -5.82 24.37
CA LEU A 52 -28.13 -6.28 22.98
C LEU A 52 -27.94 -5.13 21.99
N MET A 53 -28.58 -3.97 22.22
CA MET A 53 -28.36 -2.77 21.39
C MET A 53 -26.89 -2.31 21.43
N LEU A 54 -26.26 -2.29 22.61
CA LEU A 54 -24.85 -1.93 22.75
C LEU A 54 -23.93 -2.92 22.04
N LEU A 55 -24.23 -4.22 22.11
CA LEU A 55 -23.51 -5.27 21.38
C LEU A 55 -23.65 -5.12 19.87
N LEU A 56 -24.87 -4.88 19.38
CA LEU A 56 -25.12 -4.66 17.96
C LEU A 56 -24.41 -3.40 17.47
N LEU A 57 -24.49 -2.31 18.23
CA LEU A 57 -23.81 -1.05 17.91
C LEU A 57 -22.29 -1.23 17.90
N GLY A 58 -21.72 -1.89 18.92
CA GLY A 58 -20.30 -2.23 18.95
C GLY A 58 -19.88 -3.12 17.78
N GLY A 59 -20.73 -4.08 17.38
CA GLY A 59 -20.49 -4.96 16.24
C GLY A 59 -20.46 -4.20 14.92
N VAL A 60 -21.43 -3.31 14.70
CA VAL A 60 -21.48 -2.42 13.53
C VAL A 60 -20.27 -1.49 13.50
N SER A 61 -19.91 -0.87 14.63
CA SER A 61 -18.71 -0.02 14.74
C SER A 61 -17.43 -0.81 14.47
N GLY A 62 -17.32 -2.05 14.94
CA GLY A 62 -16.17 -2.93 14.68
C GLY A 62 -16.05 -3.29 13.20
N LEU A 63 -17.15 -3.67 12.55
CA LEU A 63 -17.20 -3.92 11.10
C LEU A 63 -16.82 -2.67 10.30
N LEU A 64 -17.31 -1.51 10.71
CA LEU A 64 -16.98 -0.24 10.07
C LEU A 64 -15.49 0.11 10.24
N ALA A 65 -14.92 -0.08 11.44
CA ALA A 65 -13.49 0.10 11.67
C ALA A 65 -12.63 -0.82 10.79
N LEU A 66 -12.99 -2.12 10.70
CA LEU A 66 -12.31 -3.08 9.82
C LEU A 66 -12.41 -2.67 8.36
N SER A 67 -13.59 -2.25 7.90
CA SER A 67 -13.79 -1.75 6.54
C SER A 67 -12.93 -0.53 6.26
N LEU A 68 -12.79 0.41 7.20
CA LEU A 68 -11.93 1.59 7.04
C LEU A 68 -10.45 1.20 7.01
N VAL A 69 -9.98 0.32 7.90
CA VAL A 69 -8.59 -0.17 7.89
C VAL A 69 -8.26 -0.80 6.54
N GLN A 70 -9.15 -1.65 6.05
CA GLN A 70 -8.99 -2.32 4.77
C GLN A 70 -9.01 -1.33 3.61
N PHE A 71 -9.91 -0.34 3.64
CA PHE A 71 -9.96 0.74 2.66
C PHE A 71 -8.65 1.53 2.63
N PHE A 72 -8.11 1.94 3.79
CA PHE A 72 -6.83 2.65 3.87
C PHE A 72 -5.67 1.81 3.33
N ARG A 73 -5.59 0.51 3.66
CA ARG A 73 -4.56 -0.38 3.11
C ARG A 73 -4.66 -0.50 1.58
N LEU A 74 -5.88 -0.51 1.04
CA LEU A 74 -6.14 -0.63 -0.39
C LEU A 74 -6.03 0.69 -1.18
N THR A 75 -5.85 1.83 -0.50
CA THR A 75 -5.74 3.15 -1.14
C THR A 75 -4.42 3.87 -0.86
N THR A 76 -3.55 3.30 -0.01
CA THR A 76 -2.26 3.92 0.29
C THR A 76 -1.23 3.51 -0.75
N ASP A 77 -0.77 4.50 -1.51
CA ASP A 77 0.34 4.35 -2.44
C ASP A 77 1.64 4.05 -1.70
N GLN A 78 2.31 2.96 -2.05
CA GLN A 78 3.57 2.59 -1.40
C GLN A 78 4.74 3.20 -2.18
N PRO A 79 5.63 3.99 -1.54
CA PRO A 79 6.87 4.43 -2.18
C PRO A 79 7.80 3.22 -2.35
N VAL A 80 8.17 2.89 -3.59
CA VAL A 80 8.97 1.70 -3.91
C VAL A 80 10.40 2.05 -4.32
N ALA A 81 10.61 3.22 -4.90
CA ALA A 81 11.94 3.69 -5.28
C ALA A 81 12.00 5.22 -5.29
N ARG A 82 13.18 5.78 -5.08
CA ARG A 82 13.51 7.18 -5.35
C ARG A 82 14.63 7.22 -6.38
N ILE A 83 14.48 8.09 -7.38
CA ILE A 83 15.40 8.22 -8.51
C ILE A 83 15.91 9.66 -8.53
N GLU A 84 17.23 9.85 -8.53
CA GLU A 84 17.88 11.14 -8.75
C GLU A 84 18.77 11.03 -9.99
N ALA A 85 18.57 11.92 -10.96
CA ALA A 85 19.33 11.96 -12.20
C ALA A 85 20.28 13.16 -12.20
N ARG A 86 21.50 12.93 -12.67
CA ARG A 86 22.50 13.97 -12.94
C ARG A 86 23.07 13.77 -14.33
N GLN A 87 23.18 14.84 -15.10
CA GLN A 87 23.73 14.76 -16.44
C GLN A 87 25.26 14.67 -16.37
N GLN A 88 25.84 13.66 -17.02
CA GLN A 88 27.29 13.52 -17.15
C GLN A 88 27.79 14.00 -18.51
N ALA A 89 27.05 13.69 -19.57
CA ALA A 89 27.31 14.14 -20.92
C ALA A 89 25.99 14.25 -21.70
N ASP A 90 26.05 14.67 -22.95
CA ASP A 90 24.86 14.74 -23.79
C ASP A 90 24.27 13.32 -24.00
N GLY A 91 22.99 13.16 -23.66
CA GLY A 91 22.31 11.86 -23.68
C GLY A 91 22.84 10.80 -22.69
N GLN A 92 23.72 11.16 -21.74
CA GLN A 92 24.26 10.26 -20.71
C GLN A 92 23.99 10.82 -19.31
N PHE A 93 23.26 10.04 -18.52
CA PHE A 93 22.84 10.42 -17.17
C PHE A 93 23.32 9.40 -16.14
N GLN A 94 23.82 9.89 -15.02
CA GLN A 94 24.02 9.08 -13.82
C GLN A 94 22.76 9.13 -12.98
N VAL A 95 22.17 7.97 -12.77
CA VAL A 95 20.94 7.80 -12.02
C VAL A 95 21.24 7.09 -10.71
N SER A 96 20.99 7.79 -9.61
CA SER A 96 21.02 7.22 -8.27
C SER A 96 19.62 6.72 -7.90
N ALA A 97 19.45 5.41 -7.79
CA ALA A 97 18.20 4.79 -7.37
C ALA A 97 18.32 4.23 -5.95
N THR A 98 17.33 4.53 -5.10
CA THR A 98 17.26 4.08 -3.71
C THR A 98 15.93 3.40 -3.45
N ALA A 99 15.93 2.25 -2.78
CA ALA A 99 14.73 1.54 -2.34
C ALA A 99 14.62 1.55 -0.81
N PRO A 100 13.41 1.40 -0.24
CA PRO A 100 13.28 1.11 1.18
C PRO A 100 14.09 -0.14 1.57
N GLY A 101 15.02 0.01 2.52
CA GLY A 101 15.87 -1.09 2.99
C GLY A 101 17.11 -1.39 2.15
N VAL A 102 17.35 -0.67 1.04
CA VAL A 102 18.60 -0.75 0.26
C VAL A 102 19.26 0.61 0.17
N GLY A 103 20.58 0.63 0.29
CA GLY A 103 21.37 1.85 0.06
C GLY A 103 21.20 2.40 -1.35
N ALA A 104 21.60 3.65 -1.54
CA ALA A 104 21.59 4.28 -2.86
C ALA A 104 22.55 3.53 -3.80
N ARG A 105 22.07 3.19 -5.00
CA ARG A 105 22.86 2.56 -6.07
C ARG A 105 22.90 3.47 -7.29
N GLN A 106 24.05 3.52 -7.94
CA GLN A 106 24.25 4.37 -9.11
C GLN A 106 24.25 3.53 -10.38
N TYR A 107 23.56 4.02 -11.40
CA TYR A 107 23.46 3.42 -12.72
C TYR A 107 23.76 4.47 -13.77
N VAL A 108 24.41 4.09 -14.86
CA VAL A 108 24.59 4.97 -16.02
C VAL A 108 23.51 4.64 -17.03
N LEU A 109 22.68 5.62 -17.35
CA LEU A 109 21.62 5.50 -18.34
C LEU A 109 21.93 6.36 -19.57
N TYR A 110 21.58 5.85 -20.74
CA TYR A 110 21.62 6.55 -22.02
C TYR A 110 20.19 6.80 -22.51
N GLY A 111 19.91 8.01 -22.97
CA GLY A 111 18.56 8.38 -23.42
C GLY A 111 18.13 9.76 -22.97
N ASP A 112 16.88 10.09 -23.29
CA ASP A 112 16.17 11.29 -22.84
C ASP A 112 15.08 10.96 -21.80
N GLN A 113 14.82 9.68 -21.56
CA GLN A 113 13.87 9.16 -20.58
C GLN A 113 14.49 7.98 -19.82
N TRP A 114 14.00 7.73 -18.62
CA TRP A 114 14.27 6.51 -17.88
C TRP A 114 12.97 5.74 -17.68
N GLN A 115 13.09 4.42 -17.55
CA GLN A 115 11.96 3.51 -17.32
C GLN A 115 12.33 2.51 -16.24
N ILE A 116 11.39 2.25 -15.33
CA ILE A 116 11.48 1.17 -14.34
C ILE A 116 10.34 0.20 -14.55
N ASP A 117 10.68 -1.09 -14.60
CA ASP A 117 9.74 -2.18 -14.79
C ASP A 117 9.58 -2.97 -13.49
N ALA A 118 8.35 -3.37 -13.20
CA ALA A 118 8.01 -4.30 -12.14
C ALA A 118 7.11 -5.42 -12.63
N ARG A 119 7.31 -6.61 -12.07
CA ARG A 119 6.36 -7.70 -12.14
C ARG A 119 5.48 -7.64 -10.91
N VAL A 120 4.16 -7.64 -11.13
CA VAL A 120 3.18 -7.63 -10.05
C VAL A 120 2.32 -8.88 -10.11
N VAL A 121 2.11 -9.46 -8.94
CA VAL A 121 1.20 -10.60 -8.75
C VAL A 121 0.02 -10.14 -7.92
N ARG A 122 -1.17 -10.20 -8.53
CA ARG A 122 -2.42 -9.88 -7.87
C ARG A 122 -3.10 -11.14 -7.34
N TRP A 123 -3.59 -11.06 -6.12
CA TRP A 123 -4.38 -12.12 -5.50
C TRP A 123 -5.85 -12.08 -5.96
N ARG A 124 -6.51 -13.24 -6.03
CA ARG A 124 -7.97 -13.40 -6.15
C ARG A 124 -8.64 -13.30 -4.79
N LEU A 125 -9.94 -13.04 -4.79
CA LEU A 125 -10.79 -13.25 -3.63
C LEU A 125 -10.75 -14.75 -3.23
N PRO A 126 -10.64 -15.10 -1.93
CA PRO A 126 -10.74 -14.26 -0.73
C PRO A 126 -9.41 -13.69 -0.20
N ALA A 127 -8.26 -13.96 -0.82
CA ALA A 127 -6.95 -13.49 -0.30
C ALA A 127 -6.83 -11.95 -0.28
N LEU A 128 -7.47 -11.24 -1.23
CA LEU A 128 -7.64 -9.78 -1.15
C LEU A 128 -8.45 -9.34 0.07
N MET A 129 -9.47 -10.11 0.48
CA MET A 129 -10.29 -9.82 1.67
C MET A 129 -9.51 -10.01 2.96
N ALA A 130 -8.52 -10.90 2.97
CA ALA A 130 -7.60 -11.09 4.09
C ALA A 130 -6.55 -9.98 4.22
N GLY A 131 -6.51 -9.01 3.28
CA GLY A 131 -5.62 -7.85 3.35
C GLY A 131 -4.15 -8.19 3.06
N VAL A 132 -3.91 -9.27 2.29
CA VAL A 132 -2.56 -9.63 1.84
C VAL A 132 -2.07 -8.57 0.84
N PRO A 133 -0.94 -7.90 1.09
CA PRO A 133 -0.43 -6.89 0.17
C PRO A 133 -0.09 -7.51 -1.20
N PRO A 134 -0.22 -6.75 -2.30
CA PRO A 134 0.21 -7.20 -3.60
C PRO A 134 1.72 -7.49 -3.57
N LEU A 135 2.11 -8.59 -4.20
CA LEU A 135 3.53 -8.92 -4.33
C LEU A 135 4.06 -8.22 -5.57
N TYR A 136 5.16 -7.50 -5.42
CA TYR A 136 5.85 -6.85 -6.51
C TYR A 136 7.33 -7.18 -6.49
N ARG A 137 7.94 -7.19 -7.66
CA ARG A 137 9.39 -7.25 -7.83
C ARG A 137 9.78 -6.27 -8.91
N LEU A 138 10.66 -5.33 -8.59
CA LEU A 138 11.29 -4.49 -9.59
C LEU A 138 12.27 -5.35 -10.39
N GLU A 139 12.16 -5.35 -11.71
CA GLU A 139 12.94 -6.23 -12.57
C GLU A 139 14.15 -5.52 -13.17
N ARG A 140 13.95 -4.31 -13.70
CA ARG A 140 15.01 -3.57 -14.39
C ARG A 140 14.76 -2.07 -14.39
N LEU A 141 15.88 -1.34 -14.47
CA LEU A 141 15.95 0.08 -14.74
C LEU A 141 16.65 0.26 -16.09
N SER A 142 16.01 0.98 -17.02
CA SER A 142 16.55 1.22 -18.35
C SER A 142 16.48 2.68 -18.75
N GLY A 143 17.41 3.07 -19.62
CA GLY A 143 17.32 4.31 -20.39
C GLY A 143 16.46 4.08 -21.63
N ARG A 144 15.73 5.10 -22.04
CA ARG A 144 14.81 5.09 -23.18
C ARG A 144 14.96 6.38 -23.97
N TYR A 145 14.76 6.29 -25.27
CA TYR A 145 14.65 7.38 -26.21
C TYR A 145 13.17 7.61 -26.56
N SER A 146 12.73 8.87 -26.51
CA SER A 146 11.37 9.26 -26.92
C SER A 146 11.15 9.02 -28.43
N ASP A 147 12.19 9.19 -29.23
CA ASP A 147 12.18 8.95 -30.67
C ASP A 147 12.41 7.45 -30.98
N THR A 148 11.52 6.87 -31.79
CA THR A 148 11.55 5.43 -32.10
C THR A 148 12.73 5.02 -32.97
N ALA A 149 13.18 5.88 -33.89
CA ALA A 149 14.33 5.57 -34.76
C ALA A 149 15.65 5.59 -33.96
N ARG A 150 15.77 6.52 -33.00
CA ARG A 150 16.87 6.55 -32.02
C ARG A 150 16.80 5.36 -31.07
N GLU A 151 15.64 5.02 -30.53
CA GLU A 151 15.49 3.84 -29.66
C GLU A 151 15.95 2.54 -30.33
N ALA A 152 15.77 2.44 -31.66
CA ALA A 152 16.17 1.25 -32.43
C ALA A 152 17.69 1.15 -32.70
N SER A 153 18.39 2.28 -32.79
CA SER A 153 19.79 2.32 -33.26
C SER A 153 20.80 2.84 -32.24
N ALA A 154 20.36 3.61 -31.24
CA ALA A 154 21.22 4.22 -30.24
C ALA A 154 21.64 3.22 -29.14
N THR A 155 22.68 3.60 -28.39
CA THR A 155 23.19 2.81 -27.27
C THR A 155 22.13 2.65 -26.18
N ARG A 156 21.78 1.41 -25.85
CA ARG A 156 20.83 1.11 -24.77
C ARG A 156 21.56 0.84 -23.46
N SER A 157 20.99 1.35 -22.37
CA SER A 157 21.38 0.99 -21.00
C SER A 157 20.25 0.24 -20.32
N VAL A 158 20.51 -0.97 -19.84
CA VAL A 158 19.57 -1.77 -19.07
C VAL A 158 20.31 -2.38 -17.89
N HIS A 159 19.80 -2.14 -16.69
CA HIS A 159 20.36 -2.66 -15.44
C HIS A 159 19.32 -3.51 -14.74
N ALA A 160 19.69 -4.75 -14.39
CA ALA A 160 18.83 -5.62 -13.61
C ALA A 160 18.73 -5.11 -12.16
N LEU A 161 17.54 -5.20 -11.58
CA LEU A 161 17.27 -4.85 -10.18
C LEU A 161 17.08 -6.10 -9.30
N ASP A 162 17.68 -7.23 -9.71
CA ASP A 162 17.50 -8.53 -9.03
C ASP A 162 17.96 -8.53 -7.57
N ASP A 163 18.93 -7.68 -7.22
CA ASP A 163 19.44 -7.54 -5.86
C ASP A 163 18.57 -6.64 -4.96
N TRP A 164 17.49 -6.07 -5.49
CA TRP A 164 16.57 -5.25 -4.71
C TRP A 164 15.64 -6.14 -3.89
N PRO A 165 15.17 -5.69 -2.71
CA PRO A 165 14.37 -6.51 -1.84
C PRO A 165 13.02 -6.67 -2.51
N ALA A 166 12.78 -7.87 -3.03
CA ALA A 166 11.48 -8.28 -3.46
C ALA A 166 10.99 -9.38 -2.49
N PRO A 167 9.71 -9.39 -2.13
CA PRO A 167 9.13 -10.60 -1.56
C PRO A 167 9.37 -11.76 -2.53
N ASP A 168 10.03 -12.81 -2.04
CA ASP A 168 10.48 -13.93 -2.86
C ASP A 168 9.28 -14.75 -3.36
N LEU A 169 8.86 -14.45 -4.58
CA LEU A 169 7.80 -15.15 -5.30
C LEU A 169 8.13 -16.64 -5.49
N GLY A 170 9.40 -17.01 -5.58
CA GLY A 170 9.88 -18.38 -5.75
C GLY A 170 9.75 -19.19 -4.46
N GLN A 171 10.19 -18.63 -3.33
CA GLN A 171 9.96 -19.23 -2.01
C GLN A 171 8.47 -19.33 -1.67
N LEU A 172 7.66 -18.33 -2.07
CA LEU A 172 6.22 -18.39 -1.85
C LEU A 172 5.56 -19.50 -2.70
N LYS A 173 6.01 -19.68 -3.94
CA LYS A 173 5.59 -20.78 -4.82
C LYS A 173 5.98 -22.15 -4.26
N GLN A 174 7.16 -22.28 -3.64
CA GLN A 174 7.59 -23.52 -2.98
C GLN A 174 6.82 -23.79 -1.67
N SER A 175 6.54 -22.74 -0.89
CA SER A 175 5.85 -22.85 0.41
C SER A 175 4.33 -23.04 0.26
N PHE A 176 3.74 -22.53 -0.83
CA PHE A 176 2.32 -22.66 -1.13
C PHE A 176 2.11 -23.22 -2.54
N PRO A 177 2.38 -24.50 -2.81
CA PRO A 177 2.26 -25.09 -4.15
C PRO A 177 0.85 -24.96 -4.77
N ASN A 178 -0.20 -24.87 -3.94
CA ASN A 178 -1.59 -24.62 -4.34
C ASN A 178 -2.02 -23.14 -4.25
N TRP A 179 -1.10 -22.18 -4.36
CA TRP A 179 -1.45 -20.74 -4.36
C TRP A 179 -2.14 -20.26 -5.65
N PHE A 180 -1.98 -21.00 -6.74
CA PHE A 180 -2.50 -20.66 -8.08
C PHE A 180 -4.00 -20.33 -8.17
N PRO A 181 -4.92 -21.00 -7.44
CA PRO A 181 -6.35 -20.65 -7.42
C PRO A 181 -6.62 -19.25 -6.82
N PHE A 182 -5.69 -18.76 -6.01
CA PHE A 182 -5.73 -17.45 -5.38
C PHE A 182 -4.89 -16.42 -6.13
N VAL A 183 -4.27 -16.76 -7.26
CA VAL A 183 -3.60 -15.78 -8.14
C VAL A 183 -4.57 -15.39 -9.23
N ASP A 184 -4.79 -14.10 -9.39
CA ASP A 184 -5.71 -13.60 -10.39
C ASP A 184 -5.00 -13.43 -11.72
N VAL A 185 -3.95 -12.60 -11.70
CA VAL A 185 -3.18 -12.22 -12.88
C VAL A 185 -1.75 -11.92 -12.45
N GLN A 186 -0.80 -12.33 -13.30
CA GLN A 186 0.57 -11.82 -13.28
C GLN A 186 0.70 -10.85 -14.44
N PHE A 187 1.10 -9.61 -14.16
CA PHE A 187 1.27 -8.60 -15.20
C PHE A 187 2.51 -7.74 -14.94
N GLY A 188 3.05 -7.18 -16.02
CA GLY A 188 4.10 -6.19 -15.96
C GLY A 188 3.50 -4.80 -15.78
N SER A 189 4.07 -4.02 -14.87
CA SER A 189 3.82 -2.59 -14.79
C SER A 189 5.13 -1.86 -15.05
N ALA A 190 5.07 -0.76 -15.78
CA ALA A 190 6.23 0.03 -16.12
C ALA A 190 5.87 1.51 -15.96
N ALA A 191 6.81 2.30 -15.46
CA ALA A 191 6.67 3.74 -15.43
C ALA A 191 7.93 4.39 -16.00
N TYR A 192 7.74 5.48 -16.73
CA TYR A 192 8.82 6.22 -17.36
C TYR A 192 8.64 7.73 -17.17
N MET A 193 9.75 8.44 -17.10
CA MET A 193 9.81 9.89 -16.94
C MET A 193 11.03 10.44 -17.70
N PRO A 194 11.02 11.73 -18.10
CA PRO A 194 12.16 12.34 -18.76
C PRO A 194 13.40 12.39 -17.86
N LEU A 195 14.57 12.44 -18.49
CA LEU A 195 15.85 12.67 -17.85
C LEU A 195 16.30 14.11 -18.14
N PHE A 196 16.63 14.83 -17.09
CA PHE A 196 17.29 16.14 -17.16
C PHE A 196 18.13 16.34 -15.91
N ASP A 197 19.06 17.29 -15.96
CA ASP A 197 19.99 17.50 -14.87
C ASP A 197 19.28 17.94 -13.58
N GLY A 198 19.63 17.28 -12.47
CA GLY A 198 19.04 17.53 -11.16
C GLY A 198 17.61 17.01 -10.96
N ALA A 199 17.07 16.21 -11.89
CA ALA A 199 15.73 15.65 -11.77
C ALA A 199 15.63 14.65 -10.61
N LYS A 200 14.61 14.79 -9.77
CA LYS A 200 14.34 13.90 -8.65
C LYS A 200 12.91 13.38 -8.71
N TYR A 201 12.77 12.07 -8.64
CA TYR A 201 11.49 11.38 -8.80
C TYR A 201 11.26 10.41 -7.65
N GLN A 202 9.99 10.31 -7.26
CA GLN A 202 9.50 9.30 -6.33
C GLN A 202 8.60 8.32 -7.08
N VAL A 203 8.97 7.05 -7.05
CA VAL A 203 8.22 5.94 -7.66
C VAL A 203 7.31 5.32 -6.62
N PHE A 204 6.06 5.13 -7.01
CA PHE A 204 5.01 4.56 -6.18
C PHE A 204 4.38 3.36 -6.86
N LEU A 205 3.84 2.46 -6.04
CA LEU A 205 3.00 1.35 -6.46
C LEU A 205 1.60 1.52 -5.85
N ASP A 206 0.58 1.59 -6.69
CA ASP A 206 -0.84 1.51 -6.29
C ASP A 206 -1.09 0.08 -5.75
N PRO A 207 -1.90 -0.10 -4.70
CA PRO A 207 -2.47 -1.39 -4.31
C PRO A 207 -3.04 -2.25 -5.45
N ARG A 208 -3.46 -1.66 -6.58
CA ARG A 208 -3.86 -2.37 -7.81
C ARG A 208 -2.70 -2.95 -8.62
N GLY A 209 -1.47 -2.57 -8.31
CA GLY A 209 -0.24 -3.01 -8.96
C GLY A 209 0.26 -2.10 -10.08
N ALA A 210 -0.24 -0.87 -10.18
CA ALA A 210 0.25 0.09 -11.15
C ALA A 210 1.43 0.88 -10.59
N LEU A 211 2.54 0.93 -11.32
CA LEU A 211 3.64 1.84 -11.07
C LEU A 211 3.31 3.22 -11.61
N PHE A 212 3.62 4.25 -10.82
CA PHE A 212 3.56 5.63 -11.28
C PHE A 212 4.62 6.46 -10.57
N VAL A 213 4.93 7.62 -11.14
CA VAL A 213 6.02 8.47 -10.70
C VAL A 213 5.48 9.86 -10.40
N ARG A 214 5.96 10.46 -9.30
CA ARG A 214 5.72 11.86 -8.97
C ARG A 214 7.05 12.61 -8.90
N PRO A 215 7.09 13.90 -9.28
CA PRO A 215 8.26 14.73 -9.06
C PRO A 215 8.50 14.87 -7.54
N ASP A 216 9.77 14.78 -7.15
CA ASP A 216 10.24 15.01 -5.79
C ASP A 216 10.86 16.41 -5.71
N GLY A 217 10.04 17.39 -5.35
CA GLY A 217 10.40 18.81 -5.23
C GLY A 217 9.93 19.70 -6.39
N GLU A 218 9.95 21.01 -6.16
CA GLU A 218 9.46 22.02 -7.11
C GLU A 218 10.34 22.14 -8.36
N SER A 219 11.67 22.01 -8.21
CA SER A 219 12.61 22.10 -9.35
C SER A 219 12.32 21.04 -10.40
N THR A 220 12.06 19.79 -9.99
CA THR A 220 11.70 18.72 -10.91
C THR A 220 10.33 18.99 -11.53
N ALA A 221 9.35 19.45 -10.75
CA ALA A 221 8.02 19.74 -11.26
C ALA A 221 8.03 20.87 -12.31
N GLU A 222 8.84 21.92 -12.12
CA GLU A 222 9.05 22.96 -13.13
C GLU A 222 9.80 22.45 -14.36
N GLY A 223 10.83 21.61 -14.17
CA GLY A 223 11.56 20.97 -15.26
C GLY A 223 10.63 20.14 -16.15
N LEU A 224 9.74 19.36 -15.55
CA LEU A 224 8.70 18.61 -16.27
C LEU A 224 7.79 19.53 -17.09
N LYS A 225 7.27 20.61 -16.49
CA LYS A 225 6.42 21.57 -17.21
C LYS A 225 7.13 22.20 -18.41
N ARG A 226 8.41 22.54 -18.28
CA ARG A 226 9.22 23.10 -19.40
C ARG A 226 9.39 22.10 -20.54
N LEU A 227 9.40 20.81 -20.21
CA LEU A 227 9.48 19.71 -21.18
C LEU A 227 8.10 19.27 -21.71
N GLY A 228 7.00 19.91 -21.28
CA GLY A 228 5.65 19.60 -21.73
C GLY A 228 5.01 18.37 -21.05
N TRP A 229 5.46 18.03 -19.83
CA TRP A 229 4.95 16.94 -19.00
C TRP A 229 4.04 17.41 -17.87
#